data_AF-A0ABC8CMN4-F1
#
_entry.id   AF-A0ABC8CMN4-F1
#
_cell.length_a   1.000
_cell.length_b   1.000
_cell.length_c   1.000
_cell.angle_alpha   90.00
_cell.angle_beta   90.00
_cell.angle_gamma   90.00
#
_symmetry.space_group_name_H-M   'P 1'
#
loop_
_entity.id
_entity.type
_entity.pdbx_description
1 polymer ?
#
loop_
_entity_poly.entity_id
_entity_poly.type
_entity_poly.pdbx_seq_one_letter_code
_entity_poly.pdbx_strand_id
1 'polypeptide(L)'
;MTTALDQPLSLALREATARAHEGAEGSSFMQRLMAGELDAKAVADLTGQLWFVYEALERAVRAVAETATASAVADPRLERRDALEVDLTRQLGGDWRDKVRILPATAAYVARLEQLAAPEHAVEVVAHHYVRYLGDISGGQVIAARLGALYGIDPDALNFYDFTAIGKIPPYRNGYRQRIDEMRLVEAERAALISEAQAAFAFNSGIFAELDRLH
;
A
#
# COMPACT_ATOMS: atom_id res chain seq x y z
N MET A 1 34.77 13.36 4.52
CA MET A 1 33.52 12.57 4.62
C MET A 1 32.43 13.44 4.05
N THR A 2 32.11 13.25 2.78
CA THR A 2 31.21 14.12 2.03
C THR A 2 29.78 13.69 2.34
N THR A 3 29.03 14.64 2.88
CA THR A 3 27.64 14.61 3.35
C THR A 3 26.67 13.94 2.36
N ALA A 4 25.87 13.01 2.86
CA ALA A 4 24.72 12.39 2.19
C ALA A 4 23.53 13.37 1.97
N LEU A 5 23.80 14.68 1.92
CA LEU A 5 22.79 15.76 1.87
C LEU A 5 22.28 16.10 0.46
N ASP A 6 22.83 15.50 -0.61
CA ASP A 6 22.50 15.88 -2.00
C ASP A 6 21.61 14.89 -2.77
N GLN A 7 21.20 13.77 -2.17
CA GLN A 7 20.32 12.82 -2.84
C GLN A 7 18.84 13.19 -2.60
N PRO A 8 17.99 13.25 -3.65
CA PRO A 8 16.55 13.41 -3.50
C PRO A 8 15.97 12.32 -2.58
N LEU A 9 15.11 12.70 -1.62
CA LEU A 9 14.55 11.79 -0.63
C LEU A 9 13.76 10.64 -1.28
N SER A 10 13.07 10.93 -2.38
CA SER A 10 12.33 9.95 -3.17
C SER A 10 13.24 8.90 -3.81
N LEU A 11 14.47 9.28 -4.17
CA LEU A 11 15.49 8.36 -4.69
C LEU A 11 16.08 7.51 -3.56
N ALA A 12 16.43 8.13 -2.43
CA ALA A 12 16.94 7.43 -1.25
C ALA A 12 15.94 6.37 -0.75
N LEU A 13 14.65 6.72 -0.69
CA LEU A 13 13.55 5.79 -0.41
C LEU A 13 13.55 4.59 -1.37
N ARG A 14 13.53 4.88 -2.68
CA ARG A 14 13.47 3.84 -3.72
C ARG A 14 14.64 2.86 -3.59
N GLU A 15 15.85 3.37 -3.38
CA GLU A 15 17.05 2.55 -3.24
C GLU A 15 17.03 1.74 -1.93
N ALA A 16 16.65 2.37 -0.83
CA ALA A 16 16.58 1.72 0.48
C ALA A 16 15.51 0.62 0.55
N THR A 17 14.44 0.72 -0.25
CA THR A 17 13.36 -0.27 -0.29
C THR A 17 13.43 -1.22 -1.48
N ALA A 18 14.39 -1.07 -2.40
CA ALA A 18 14.44 -1.85 -3.65
C ALA A 18 14.43 -3.37 -3.41
N ARG A 19 15.30 -3.86 -2.51
CA ARG A 19 15.34 -5.30 -2.16
C ARG A 19 14.05 -5.80 -1.52
N ALA A 20 13.42 -4.97 -0.69
CA ALA A 20 12.18 -5.33 -0.02
C ALA A 20 10.99 -5.35 -1.00
N HIS A 21 10.99 -4.45 -1.98
CA HIS A 21 10.04 -4.43 -3.09
C HIS A 21 10.18 -5.67 -3.97
N GLU A 22 11.39 -6.00 -4.42
CA GLU A 22 11.67 -7.21 -5.19
C GLU A 22 11.23 -8.48 -4.43
N GLY A 23 11.51 -8.55 -3.13
CA GLY A 23 11.07 -9.67 -2.28
C GLY A 23 9.56 -9.78 -2.15
N ALA A 24 8.84 -8.67 -2.08
CA ALA A 24 7.37 -8.65 -2.01
C ALA A 24 6.73 -9.12 -3.33
N GLU A 25 7.21 -8.60 -4.47
CA GLU A 25 6.76 -9.04 -5.81
C GLU A 25 7.14 -10.51 -6.09
N GLY A 26 8.29 -10.94 -5.58
CA GLY A 26 8.78 -12.31 -5.69
C GLY A 26 8.22 -13.28 -4.65
N SER A 27 7.28 -12.85 -3.79
CA SER A 27 6.68 -13.74 -2.79
C SER A 27 5.93 -14.90 -3.45
N SER A 28 6.01 -16.10 -2.86
CA SER A 28 5.37 -17.32 -3.39
C SER A 28 3.90 -17.11 -3.71
N PHE A 29 3.16 -16.51 -2.77
CA PHE A 29 1.75 -16.17 -2.96
C PHE A 29 1.52 -15.29 -4.20
N MET A 30 2.25 -14.18 -4.33
CA MET A 30 2.07 -13.28 -5.49
C MET A 30 2.48 -13.94 -6.80
N GLN A 31 3.53 -14.75 -6.82
CA GLN A 31 3.95 -15.49 -8.02
C GLN A 31 2.87 -16.47 -8.47
N ARG A 32 2.35 -17.31 -7.56
CA ARG A 32 1.27 -18.28 -7.84
C ARG A 32 -0.02 -17.56 -8.25
N LEU A 33 -0.36 -16.47 -7.56
CA LEU A 33 -1.53 -15.64 -7.87
C LEU A 33 -1.45 -15.07 -9.29
N MET A 34 -0.29 -14.53 -9.67
CA MET A 34 -0.08 -13.92 -11.00
C MET A 34 0.12 -14.95 -12.11
N ALA A 35 0.42 -16.21 -11.77
CA ALA A 35 0.50 -17.35 -12.68
C ALA A 35 -0.86 -18.04 -12.93
N GLY A 36 -1.89 -17.74 -12.13
CA GLY A 36 -3.20 -18.40 -12.23
C GLY A 36 -3.25 -19.74 -11.51
N GLU A 37 -2.35 -19.98 -10.56
CA GLU A 37 -2.20 -21.25 -9.84
C GLU A 37 -3.01 -21.31 -8.54
N LEU A 38 -3.73 -20.23 -8.20
CA LEU A 38 -4.62 -20.15 -7.06
C LEU A 38 -6.10 -20.17 -7.52
N ASP A 39 -7.01 -19.70 -6.68
CA ASP A 39 -8.44 -19.57 -7.01
C ASP A 39 -8.96 -18.15 -6.74
N ALA A 40 -10.22 -17.89 -7.13
CA ALA A 40 -10.86 -16.61 -6.87
C ALA A 40 -11.00 -16.30 -5.36
N LYS A 41 -11.00 -17.32 -4.50
CA LYS A 41 -11.00 -17.15 -3.05
C LYS A 41 -9.70 -16.51 -2.58
N ALA A 42 -8.54 -16.90 -3.13
CA ALA A 42 -7.26 -16.26 -2.83
C ALA A 42 -7.24 -14.77 -3.18
N VAL A 43 -7.88 -14.38 -4.28
CA VAL A 43 -8.04 -12.96 -4.64
C VAL A 43 -8.90 -12.24 -3.60
N ALA A 44 -10.01 -12.85 -3.19
CA ALA A 44 -10.90 -12.26 -2.18
C ALA A 44 -10.26 -12.16 -0.79
N ASP A 45 -9.48 -13.17 -0.39
CA ASP A 45 -8.75 -13.16 0.88
C ASP A 45 -7.67 -12.06 0.88
N LEU A 46 -6.92 -11.89 -0.21
CA LEU A 46 -5.99 -10.76 -0.39
C LEU A 46 -6.74 -9.42 -0.32
N THR A 47 -7.82 -9.26 -1.08
CA THR A 47 -8.65 -8.04 -1.10
C THR A 47 -9.15 -7.71 0.32
N GLY A 48 -9.54 -8.73 1.08
CA GLY A 48 -9.96 -8.61 2.47
C GLY A 48 -8.85 -8.13 3.40
N GLN A 49 -7.62 -8.65 3.25
CA GLN A 49 -6.48 -8.17 4.03
C GLN A 49 -6.14 -6.71 3.69
N LEU A 50 -6.20 -6.35 2.40
CA LEU A 50 -5.99 -4.97 1.97
C LEU A 50 -7.05 -4.04 2.59
N TRP A 51 -8.33 -4.43 2.63
CA TRP A 51 -9.37 -3.60 3.24
C TRP A 51 -9.03 -3.18 4.68
N PHE A 52 -8.60 -4.12 5.53
CA PHE A 52 -8.16 -3.79 6.90
C PHE A 52 -6.97 -2.82 6.92
N VAL A 53 -5.96 -3.05 6.07
CA VAL A 53 -4.76 -2.20 6.00
C VAL A 53 -5.10 -0.79 5.56
N TYR A 54 -5.91 -0.63 4.50
CA TYR A 54 -6.27 0.70 3.98
C TYR A 54 -7.21 1.44 4.92
N GLU A 55 -8.13 0.76 5.61
CA GLU A 55 -8.94 1.41 6.65
C GLU A 55 -8.05 2.06 7.73
N ALA A 56 -7.05 1.32 8.23
CA ALA A 56 -6.14 1.82 9.24
C ALA A 56 -5.19 2.90 8.69
N LEU A 57 -4.63 2.69 7.50
CA LEU A 57 -3.72 3.64 6.84
C LEU A 57 -4.41 4.98 6.59
N GLU A 58 -5.62 4.96 6.02
CA GLU A 58 -6.35 6.18 5.72
C GLU A 58 -6.74 6.95 6.98
N ARG A 59 -7.09 6.24 8.07
CA ARG A 59 -7.31 6.86 9.37
C ARG A 59 -6.04 7.55 9.88
N ALA A 60 -4.89 6.88 9.79
CA ALA A 60 -3.61 7.45 10.19
C ALA A 60 -3.24 8.68 9.35
N VAL A 61 -3.43 8.61 8.02
CA VAL A 61 -3.18 9.72 7.09
C VAL A 61 -4.05 10.93 7.43
N ARG A 62 -5.36 10.73 7.66
CA ARG A 62 -6.26 11.81 8.04
C ARG A 62 -5.89 12.42 9.40
N ALA A 63 -5.36 11.64 10.34
CA ALA A 63 -4.91 12.14 11.64
C ALA A 63 -3.69 13.06 11.56
N VAL A 64 -2.88 12.94 10.50
CA VAL A 64 -1.67 13.75 10.30
C VAL A 64 -1.79 14.76 9.15
N ALA A 65 -2.91 14.79 8.42
CA ALA A 65 -3.06 15.51 7.16
C ALA A 65 -2.80 17.03 7.25
N GLU A 66 -3.00 17.64 8.43
CA GLU A 66 -2.77 19.07 8.68
C GLU A 66 -1.31 19.40 9.09
N THR A 67 -0.46 18.39 9.22
CA THR A 67 0.97 18.59 9.48
C THR A 67 1.68 19.03 8.19
N ALA A 68 2.70 19.87 8.32
CA ALA A 68 3.47 20.36 7.17
C ALA A 68 4.12 19.22 6.36
N THR A 69 4.41 18.09 7.00
CA THR A 69 4.98 16.91 6.36
C THR A 69 3.92 16.14 5.58
N ALA A 70 2.83 15.70 6.23
CA ALA A 70 1.87 14.80 5.56
C ALA A 70 0.94 15.53 4.58
N SER A 71 0.66 16.82 4.77
CA SER A 71 -0.18 17.61 3.86
C SER A 71 0.33 17.62 2.42
N ALA A 72 1.64 17.39 2.23
CA ALA A 72 2.26 17.31 0.91
C ALA A 72 1.83 16.05 0.12
N VAL A 73 1.38 14.99 0.78
CA VAL A 73 1.04 13.71 0.12
C VAL A 73 -0.36 13.18 0.42
N ALA A 74 -1.02 13.68 1.48
CA ALA A 74 -2.37 13.32 1.87
C ALA A 74 -3.40 13.76 0.81
N ASP A 75 -3.58 12.95 -0.23
CA ASP A 75 -4.51 13.19 -1.32
C ASP A 75 -5.69 12.20 -1.21
N PRO A 76 -6.90 12.67 -0.85
CA PRO A 76 -8.07 11.79 -0.69
C PRO A 76 -8.43 11.00 -1.96
N ARG A 77 -7.99 11.44 -3.14
CA ARG A 77 -8.24 10.72 -4.41
C ARG A 77 -7.48 9.40 -4.50
N LEU A 78 -6.48 9.18 -3.64
CA LEU A 78 -5.76 7.93 -3.54
C LEU A 78 -6.48 6.91 -2.65
N GLU A 79 -7.36 7.33 -1.74
CA GLU A 79 -8.01 6.43 -0.77
C GLU A 79 -8.72 5.26 -1.46
N ARG A 80 -8.58 4.07 -0.88
CA ARG A 80 -8.94 2.77 -1.44
C ARG A 80 -9.96 2.00 -0.62
N ARG A 81 -10.17 2.33 0.66
CA ARG A 81 -11.08 1.60 1.56
C ARG A 81 -12.45 1.38 0.92
N ASP A 82 -13.06 2.44 0.39
CA ASP A 82 -14.41 2.35 -0.17
C ASP A 82 -14.44 1.54 -1.46
N ALA A 83 -13.41 1.63 -2.31
CA ALA A 83 -13.26 0.79 -3.49
C ALA A 83 -13.14 -0.70 -3.11
N LEU A 84 -12.38 -1.00 -2.05
CA LEU A 84 -12.23 -2.35 -1.51
C LEU A 84 -13.55 -2.90 -0.95
N GLU A 85 -14.40 -2.06 -0.34
CA GLU A 85 -15.73 -2.51 0.11
C GLU A 85 -16.66 -2.87 -1.05
N VAL A 86 -16.60 -2.11 -2.15
CA VAL A 86 -17.33 -2.43 -3.39
C VAL A 86 -16.83 -3.76 -3.94
N ASP A 87 -15.51 -3.93 -4.05
CA ASP A 87 -14.88 -5.15 -4.55
C ASP A 87 -15.28 -6.37 -3.73
N LEU A 88 -15.16 -6.30 -2.40
CA LEU A 88 -15.54 -7.41 -1.50
C LEU A 88 -17.03 -7.73 -1.57
N THR A 89 -17.89 -6.73 -1.73
CA THR A 89 -19.33 -6.95 -1.92
C THR A 89 -19.62 -7.72 -3.21
N ARG A 90 -18.86 -7.45 -4.28
CA ARG A 90 -19.01 -8.15 -5.57
C ARG A 90 -18.38 -9.53 -5.56
N GLN A 91 -17.25 -9.71 -4.90
CA GLN A 91 -16.52 -10.97 -4.84
C GLN A 91 -17.16 -11.98 -3.88
N LEU A 92 -17.69 -11.53 -2.74
CA LEU A 92 -18.15 -12.40 -1.66
C LEU A 92 -19.64 -12.25 -1.31
N GLY A 93 -20.32 -11.21 -1.80
CA GLY A 93 -21.71 -10.88 -1.47
C GLY A 93 -21.86 -9.82 -0.37
N GLY A 94 -23.10 -9.39 -0.09
CA GLY A 94 -23.38 -8.32 0.89
C GLY A 94 -23.00 -8.65 2.33
N ASP A 95 -22.81 -9.92 2.66
CA ASP A 95 -22.37 -10.46 3.94
C ASP A 95 -20.85 -10.69 4.01
N TRP A 96 -20.06 -10.07 3.11
CA TRP A 96 -18.62 -10.28 3.03
C TRP A 96 -17.87 -10.05 4.35
N ARG A 97 -18.36 -9.14 5.21
CA ARG A 97 -17.77 -8.86 6.54
C ARG A 97 -17.78 -10.08 7.46
N ASP A 98 -18.72 -11.00 7.28
CA ASP A 98 -18.78 -12.25 8.05
C ASP A 98 -17.85 -13.34 7.47
N LYS A 99 -17.39 -13.16 6.23
CA LYS A 99 -16.57 -14.11 5.47
C LYS A 99 -15.09 -13.79 5.52
N VAL A 100 -14.73 -12.50 5.56
CA VAL A 100 -13.33 -12.05 5.64
C VAL A 100 -12.85 -12.15 7.09
N ARG A 101 -11.66 -12.74 7.28
CA ARG A 101 -10.98 -12.82 8.58
C ARG A 101 -9.64 -12.13 8.50
N ILE A 102 -9.36 -11.28 9.49
CA ILE A 102 -8.06 -10.64 9.62
C ILE A 102 -7.02 -11.69 9.99
N LEU A 103 -5.92 -11.74 9.24
CA LEU A 103 -4.79 -12.61 9.54
C LEU A 103 -3.87 -11.97 10.59
N PRO A 104 -3.10 -12.76 11.37
CA PRO A 104 -2.22 -12.21 12.40
C PRO A 104 -1.21 -11.16 11.88
N ALA A 105 -0.61 -11.35 10.71
CA ALA A 105 0.29 -10.37 10.08
C ALA A 105 -0.45 -9.09 9.67
N THR A 106 -1.69 -9.22 9.17
CA THR A 106 -2.54 -8.07 8.86
C THR A 106 -2.90 -7.30 10.14
N ALA A 107 -3.25 -8.00 11.22
CA ALA A 107 -3.55 -7.39 12.51
C ALA A 107 -2.32 -6.66 13.09
N ALA A 108 -1.12 -7.23 12.94
CA ALA A 108 0.12 -6.57 13.34
C ALA A 108 0.37 -5.28 12.53
N TYR A 109 0.09 -5.30 11.22
CA TYR A 109 0.22 -4.11 10.38
C TYR A 109 -0.80 -3.04 10.77
N VAL A 110 -2.07 -3.40 10.93
CA VAL A 110 -3.14 -2.50 11.40
C VAL A 110 -2.76 -1.87 12.74
N ALA A 111 -2.29 -2.66 13.70
CA ALA A 111 -1.88 -2.17 15.01
C ALA A 111 -0.74 -1.13 14.92
N ARG A 112 0.23 -1.33 14.02
CA ARG A 112 1.28 -0.33 13.77
C ARG A 112 0.70 0.97 13.21
N LEU A 113 -0.16 0.89 12.20
CA LEU A 113 -0.80 2.06 11.60
C LEU A 113 -1.65 2.85 12.62
N GLU A 114 -2.36 2.15 13.50
CA GLU A 114 -3.14 2.78 14.57
C GLU A 114 -2.26 3.47 15.62
N GLN A 115 -1.08 2.94 15.94
CA GLN A 115 -0.10 3.60 16.81
C GLN A 115 0.46 4.89 16.20
N LEU A 116 0.53 4.96 14.86
CA LEU A 116 1.05 6.11 14.13
C LEU A 116 0.00 7.21 13.88
N ALA A 117 -1.25 7.02 14.31
CA ALA A 117 -2.35 7.95 14.05
C ALA A 117 -2.31 9.20 14.97
N ALA A 118 -1.17 9.89 15.01
CA ALA A 118 -0.95 11.10 15.79
C ALA A 118 0.03 12.05 15.07
N PRO A 119 -0.10 13.39 15.22
CA PRO A 119 0.71 14.37 14.48
C PRO A 119 2.23 14.20 14.61
N GLU A 120 2.72 13.75 15.76
CA GLU A 120 4.14 13.48 16.02
C GLU A 120 4.72 12.34 15.16
N HIS A 121 3.87 11.52 14.54
CA HIS A 121 4.23 10.37 13.71
C HIS A 121 4.00 10.62 12.21
N ALA A 122 3.86 11.88 11.79
CA ALA A 122 3.58 12.23 10.41
C ALA A 122 4.60 11.65 9.41
N VAL A 123 5.87 11.59 9.80
CA VAL A 123 6.97 11.09 8.96
C VAL A 123 6.79 9.58 8.67
N GLU A 124 6.48 8.80 9.69
CA GLU A 124 6.21 7.37 9.61
C GLU A 124 4.94 7.07 8.80
N VAL A 125 3.88 7.86 8.98
CA VAL A 125 2.66 7.73 8.16
C VAL A 125 2.95 8.00 6.68
N VAL A 126 3.77 9.00 6.36
CA VAL A 126 4.21 9.27 4.98
C VAL A 126 4.99 8.08 4.39
N ALA A 127 5.78 7.37 5.20
CA ALA A 127 6.48 6.18 4.75
C ALA A 127 5.52 5.07 4.30
N HIS A 128 4.48 4.78 5.10
CA HIS A 128 3.44 3.81 4.73
C HIS A 128 2.63 4.25 3.50
N HIS A 129 2.29 5.54 3.44
CA HIS A 129 1.60 6.14 2.30
C HIS A 129 2.42 5.98 1.01
N TYR A 130 3.73 6.24 1.07
CA TYR A 130 4.65 6.03 -0.05
C TYR A 130 4.66 4.58 -0.52
N VAL A 131 4.86 3.63 0.41
CA VAL A 131 5.00 2.20 0.06
C VAL A 131 3.73 1.65 -0.56
N ARG A 132 2.56 1.96 0.01
CA ARG A 132 1.28 1.46 -0.50
C ARG A 132 0.92 2.14 -1.82
N TYR A 133 0.68 3.45 -1.82
CA TYR A 133 0.07 4.11 -2.96
C TYR A 133 0.99 4.21 -4.19
N LEU A 134 2.31 4.39 -4.04
CA LEU A 134 3.19 4.36 -5.21
C LEU A 134 3.34 2.95 -5.81
N GLY A 135 3.24 1.91 -4.97
CA GLY A 135 3.16 0.53 -5.44
C GLY A 135 1.90 0.29 -6.26
N ASP A 136 0.73 0.66 -5.72
CA ASP A 136 -0.56 0.43 -6.36
C ASP A 136 -0.66 1.11 -7.72
N ILE A 137 -0.25 2.38 -7.84
CA ILE A 137 -0.34 3.10 -9.11
C ILE A 137 0.74 2.65 -10.11
N SER A 138 1.81 1.97 -9.68
CA SER A 138 2.88 1.53 -10.58
C SER A 138 2.59 0.18 -11.24
N GLY A 139 1.97 -0.77 -10.52
CA GLY A 139 1.69 -2.13 -11.00
C GLY A 139 0.21 -2.52 -11.04
N GLY A 140 -0.68 -1.74 -10.41
CA GLY A 140 -2.06 -2.14 -10.14
C GLY A 140 -2.89 -2.48 -11.39
N GLN A 141 -2.69 -1.74 -12.49
CA GLN A 141 -3.40 -2.00 -13.75
C GLN A 141 -3.03 -3.35 -14.38
N VAL A 142 -1.75 -3.75 -14.26
CA VAL A 142 -1.28 -5.06 -14.72
C VAL A 142 -1.86 -6.16 -13.84
N ILE A 143 -1.90 -5.93 -12.52
CA ILE A 143 -2.50 -6.86 -11.56
C ILE A 143 -3.99 -7.04 -11.87
N ALA A 144 -4.77 -5.97 -11.97
CA ALA A 144 -6.20 -6.02 -12.28
C ALA A 144 -6.49 -6.80 -13.57
N ALA A 145 -5.78 -6.50 -14.66
CA ALA A 145 -5.96 -7.20 -15.93
C ALA A 145 -5.67 -8.70 -15.81
N ARG A 146 -4.63 -9.08 -15.05
CA ARG A 146 -4.27 -10.48 -14.79
C ARG A 146 -5.31 -11.18 -13.93
N LEU A 147 -5.78 -10.54 -12.86
CA LEU A 147 -6.80 -11.11 -11.99
C LEU A 147 -8.12 -11.37 -12.72
N GLY A 148 -8.56 -10.41 -13.55
CA GLY A 148 -9.75 -10.59 -14.39
C GLY A 148 -9.58 -11.73 -15.39
N ALA A 149 -8.43 -11.82 -16.07
CA ALA A 149 -8.17 -12.86 -17.07
C ALA A 149 -8.00 -14.27 -16.49
N LEU A 150 -7.31 -14.40 -15.35
CA LEU A 150 -6.96 -15.70 -14.76
C LEU A 150 -8.10 -16.28 -13.91
N TYR A 151 -8.85 -15.43 -13.22
CA TYR A 151 -9.86 -15.87 -12.25
C TYR A 151 -11.29 -15.49 -12.65
N GLY A 152 -11.50 -14.87 -13.81
CA GLY A 152 -12.82 -14.48 -14.29
C GLY A 152 -13.48 -13.40 -13.44
N ILE A 153 -12.69 -12.56 -12.77
CA ILE A 153 -13.20 -11.50 -11.90
C ILE A 153 -13.68 -10.34 -12.75
N ASP A 154 -14.92 -9.89 -12.48
CA ASP A 154 -15.52 -8.75 -13.15
C ASP A 154 -14.70 -7.47 -12.89
N PRO A 155 -14.47 -6.61 -13.90
CA PRO A 155 -13.85 -5.29 -13.68
C PRO A 155 -14.52 -4.47 -12.57
N ASP A 156 -15.84 -4.59 -12.38
CA ASP A 156 -16.60 -3.93 -11.31
C ASP A 156 -16.30 -4.50 -9.91
N ALA A 157 -15.46 -5.53 -9.82
CA ALA A 157 -14.95 -6.14 -8.59
C ALA A 157 -13.43 -5.97 -8.41
N LEU A 158 -12.83 -5.03 -9.16
CA LEU A 158 -11.40 -4.68 -9.14
C LEU A 158 -11.18 -3.15 -9.04
N ASN A 159 -12.12 -2.42 -8.44
CA ASN A 159 -12.11 -0.96 -8.26
C ASN A 159 -10.91 -0.48 -7.44
N PHE A 160 -10.35 -1.32 -6.56
CA PHE A 160 -9.13 -1.02 -5.82
C PHE A 160 -8.01 -0.48 -6.74
N TYR A 161 -7.89 -1.06 -7.93
CA TYR A 161 -6.85 -0.71 -8.89
C TYR A 161 -7.20 0.50 -9.77
N ASP A 162 -8.43 1.04 -9.72
CA ASP A 162 -8.85 2.20 -10.51
C ASP A 162 -8.43 3.53 -9.85
N PHE A 163 -7.40 4.14 -10.43
CA PHE A 163 -6.86 5.45 -10.02
C PHE A 163 -7.20 6.57 -11.02
N THR A 164 -8.29 6.46 -11.78
CA THR A 164 -8.69 7.50 -12.75
C THR A 164 -8.89 8.88 -12.11
N ALA A 165 -9.28 8.94 -10.82
CA ALA A 165 -9.47 10.18 -10.07
C ALA A 165 -8.20 11.06 -9.96
N ILE A 166 -7.00 10.46 -10.00
CA ILE A 166 -5.72 11.19 -9.97
C ILE A 166 -5.22 11.60 -11.37
N GLY A 167 -5.95 11.24 -12.43
CA GLY A 167 -5.59 11.51 -13.82
C GLY A 167 -4.50 10.57 -14.34
N LYS A 168 -3.56 11.10 -15.12
CA LYS A 168 -2.48 10.27 -15.70
C LYS A 168 -1.48 9.87 -14.62
N ILE A 169 -1.26 8.56 -14.48
CA ILE A 169 -0.35 7.97 -13.48
C ILE A 169 1.08 8.53 -13.58
N PRO A 170 1.77 8.58 -14.75
CA PRO A 170 3.17 9.00 -14.77
C PRO A 170 3.40 10.44 -14.28
N PRO A 171 2.62 11.45 -14.73
CA PRO A 171 2.69 12.81 -14.17
C PRO A 171 2.38 12.86 -12.67
N TYR A 172 1.33 12.15 -12.22
CA TYR A 172 0.97 12.15 -10.79
C TYR A 172 2.10 11.57 -9.92
N ARG A 173 2.66 10.43 -10.31
CA ARG A 173 3.78 9.78 -9.62
C ARG A 173 5.02 10.67 -9.57
N ASN A 174 5.33 11.38 -10.66
CA ASN A 174 6.45 12.32 -10.67
C ASN A 174 6.20 13.49 -9.72
N GLY A 175 4.98 14.06 -9.72
CA GLY A 175 4.61 15.11 -8.77
C GLY A 175 4.63 14.63 -7.31
N TYR A 176 4.22 13.39 -7.04
CA TYR A 176 4.32 12.79 -5.71
C TYR A 176 5.78 12.74 -5.24
N ARG A 177 6.69 12.26 -6.09
CA ARG A 177 8.13 12.18 -5.77
C ARG A 177 8.72 13.56 -5.52
N GLN A 178 8.36 14.54 -6.35
CA GLN A 178 8.79 15.92 -6.14
C GLN A 178 8.34 16.46 -4.77
N ARG A 179 7.08 16.20 -4.36
CA ARG A 179 6.58 16.63 -3.04
C ARG A 179 7.32 15.95 -1.89
N ILE A 180 7.74 14.70 -2.04
CA ILE A 180 8.64 14.02 -1.09
C ILE A 180 10.02 14.68 -1.07
N ASP A 181 10.59 15.01 -2.22
CA ASP A 181 11.91 15.65 -2.33
C ASP A 181 11.95 17.06 -1.71
N GLU A 182 10.82 17.77 -1.73
CA GLU A 182 10.66 19.11 -1.17
C GLU A 182 10.41 19.10 0.37
N MET A 183 10.21 17.93 0.99
CA MET A 183 10.00 17.83 2.44
C MET A 183 11.24 18.30 3.21
N ARG A 184 11.01 19.23 4.14
CA ARG A 184 12.05 19.77 5.02
C ARG A 184 12.20 18.90 6.26
N LEU A 185 12.83 17.74 6.09
CA LEU A 185 13.12 16.79 7.15
C LEU A 185 14.56 16.91 7.63
N VAL A 186 14.76 16.89 8.96
CA VAL A 186 16.09 16.73 9.56
C VAL A 186 16.60 15.30 9.36
N GLU A 187 17.90 15.07 9.57
CA GLU A 187 18.53 13.76 9.33
C GLU A 187 17.84 12.62 10.10
N ALA A 188 17.44 12.86 11.35
CA ALA A 188 16.75 11.86 12.16
C ALA A 188 15.37 11.48 11.56
N GLU A 189 14.63 12.45 11.03
CA GLU A 189 13.34 12.22 10.38
C GLU A 189 13.52 11.49 9.04
N ARG A 190 14.56 11.83 8.26
CA ARG A 190 14.91 11.09 7.02
C ARG A 190 15.21 9.63 7.31
N ALA A 191 15.99 9.37 8.36
CA ALA A 191 16.30 8.00 8.80
C ALA A 191 15.04 7.26 9.29
N ALA A 192 14.17 7.92 10.06
CA ALA A 192 12.90 7.36 10.51
C ALA A 192 11.98 7.00 9.33
N LEU A 193 11.86 7.90 8.35
CA LEU A 193 11.07 7.68 7.14
C LEU A 193 11.54 6.45 6.36
N ILE A 194 12.85 6.31 6.16
CA ILE A 194 13.43 5.17 5.43
C ILE A 194 13.24 3.87 6.23
N SER A 195 13.50 3.90 7.53
CA SER A 195 13.32 2.74 8.41
C SER A 195 11.87 2.26 8.41
N GLU A 196 10.91 3.19 8.50
CA GLU A 196 9.50 2.84 8.50
C GLU A 196 9.03 2.34 7.13
N ALA A 197 9.57 2.88 6.03
CA ALA A 197 9.27 2.36 4.69
C ALA A 197 9.73 0.90 4.54
N GLN A 198 10.88 0.54 5.11
CA GLN A 198 11.34 -0.85 5.14
C GLN A 198 10.43 -1.72 6.02
N ALA A 199 9.98 -1.22 7.17
CA ALA A 199 9.02 -1.90 8.04
C ALA A 199 7.67 -2.12 7.30
N ALA A 200 7.19 -1.13 6.56
CA ALA A 200 5.99 -1.25 5.73
C ALA A 200 6.11 -2.41 4.74
N PHE A 201 7.23 -2.57 4.03
CA PHE A 201 7.46 -3.74 3.17
C PHE A 201 7.49 -5.06 3.96
N ALA A 202 8.10 -5.08 5.15
CA ALA A 202 8.12 -6.28 6.00
C ALA A 202 6.70 -6.70 6.41
N PHE A 203 5.82 -5.75 6.72
CA PHE A 203 4.40 -6.04 6.99
C PHE A 203 3.69 -6.63 5.76
N ASN A 204 3.89 -6.04 4.58
CA ASN A 204 3.31 -6.56 3.33
C ASN A 204 3.77 -8.00 3.05
N SER A 205 5.07 -8.28 3.20
CA SER A 205 5.63 -9.62 3.06
C SER A 205 5.07 -10.59 4.09
N GLY A 206 4.80 -10.14 5.31
CA GLY A 206 4.14 -10.93 6.35
C GLY A 206 2.73 -11.36 5.94
N ILE A 207 1.94 -10.44 5.38
CA ILE A 207 0.59 -10.74 4.86
C ILE A 207 0.66 -11.77 3.73
N PHE A 208 1.57 -11.59 2.76
CA PHE A 208 1.73 -12.56 1.67
C PHE A 208 2.17 -13.93 2.17
N ALA A 209 3.05 -14.00 3.17
CA ALA A 209 3.48 -15.26 3.75
C ALA A 209 2.37 -16.00 4.50
N GLU A 210 1.41 -15.29 5.10
CA GLU A 210 0.25 -15.93 5.73
C GLU A 210 -0.80 -16.36 4.72
N LEU A 211 -1.02 -15.56 3.67
CA LEU A 211 -1.87 -15.96 2.55
C LEU A 211 -1.29 -17.19 1.82
N ASP A 212 0.02 -17.29 1.63
CA ASP A 212 0.68 -18.47 1.04
C ASP A 212 0.47 -19.75 1.86
N ARG A 213 0.31 -19.64 3.18
CA ARG A 213 -0.01 -20.80 4.04
C ARG A 213 -1.49 -21.18 3.98
N LEU A 214 -2.35 -20.24 3.60
CA LEU A 214 -3.79 -20.43 3.51
C LEU A 214 -4.22 -21.08 2.18
N HIS A 215 -3.44 -20.91 1.11
CA HIS A 215 -3.74 -21.35 -0.27
C HIS A 215 -2.61 -22.18 -0.89
#